data_AF-A0ABD1HQX4-F1
#
_entry.id   AF-A0ABD1HQX4-F1
#
_cell.length_a   1.000
_cell.length_b   1.000
_cell.length_c   1.000
_cell.angle_alpha   90.00
_cell.angle_beta   90.00
_cell.angle_gamma   90.00
#
_symmetry.space_group_name_H-M   'P 1'
#
loop_
_entity.id
_entity.type
_entity.pdbx_description
1 polymer ?
#
loop_
_entity_poly.entity_id
_entity_poly.type
_entity_poly.pdbx_seq_one_letter_code
_entity_poly.pdbx_strand_id
1 'polypeptide(L)'
;MAGAFLPSAELTASGRPVLKPGEIECSLLSAVDLLSEDTHTFPNLKSGVVILTTLRLLWIPPESTSYANTCCVIPLSSVQNILSAKKSIKSMFQSPRIRFQVAATPEGVVAENGGSRSLIITLVVRGKTDPDSFLGKFWDAWRGRAWVATGSGLGEGEGSSSGSGSLAVRMPVVGLAGILRKEQEMWESTDKSLQDAFQDLNALMSKAKEMVTLAEKMRSKLLSGSNNQSSGAEDEEMGTKDMQDWLLSVGIVSPVTKESAGALYHQQLSRQLADFIKIPLERAGGMINLIDVYCLFNRARGTELISPDDLLQACSLWEKFDVPVMLRKFDSGVMVIQSKSHSDEEVFARIASLIMKPEALVNGISAGDASRTLGVAPAVAKEYLLAAEVKGMI
;
A
#
# COMPACT_ATOMS: atom_id res chain seq x y z
N MET A 1 -4.66 38.21 -0.84
CA MET A 1 -5.91 37.71 -1.43
C MET A 1 -5.56 36.77 -2.57
N ALA A 2 -5.92 35.48 -2.50
CA ALA A 2 -5.56 34.52 -3.54
C ALA A 2 -6.27 34.75 -4.89
N GLY A 3 -7.44 35.40 -4.85
CA GLY A 3 -8.21 35.78 -6.03
C GLY A 3 -7.52 36.77 -6.98
N ALA A 4 -6.35 37.32 -6.61
CA ALA A 4 -5.56 38.17 -7.51
C ALA A 4 -4.72 37.38 -8.52
N PHE A 5 -4.46 36.09 -8.27
CA PHE A 5 -3.57 35.26 -9.10
C PHE A 5 -4.22 33.98 -9.59
N LEU A 6 -5.14 33.42 -8.80
CA LEU A 6 -5.87 32.20 -9.13
C LEU A 6 -7.37 32.46 -9.14
N PRO A 7 -8.12 31.93 -10.13
CA PRO A 7 -9.57 31.96 -10.13
C PRO A 7 -10.15 31.36 -8.84
N SER A 8 -11.25 31.92 -8.35
CA SER A 8 -11.98 31.39 -7.19
C SER A 8 -12.80 30.15 -7.58
N ALA A 9 -12.97 29.20 -6.65
CA ALA A 9 -13.89 28.07 -6.83
C ALA A 9 -15.14 28.20 -5.95
N GLU A 10 -16.27 27.74 -6.48
CA GLU A 10 -17.52 27.65 -5.74
C GLU A 10 -17.56 26.38 -4.89
N LEU A 11 -17.99 26.53 -3.64
CA LEU A 11 -18.19 25.45 -2.69
C LEU A 11 -19.68 25.30 -2.36
N THR A 12 -20.11 24.06 -2.16
CA THR A 12 -21.40 23.71 -1.58
C THR A 12 -21.47 24.12 -0.11
N ALA A 13 -22.68 24.14 0.47
CA ALA A 13 -22.88 24.42 1.90
C ALA A 13 -22.12 23.44 2.83
N SER A 14 -21.77 22.25 2.35
CA SER A 14 -20.97 21.25 3.06
C SER A 14 -19.45 21.39 2.83
N GLY A 15 -18.98 22.47 2.20
CA GLY A 15 -17.55 22.72 1.95
C GLY A 15 -16.93 21.88 0.82
N ARG A 16 -17.74 21.18 0.02
CA ARG A 16 -17.26 20.41 -1.16
C ARG A 16 -17.29 21.28 -2.42
N PRO A 17 -16.35 21.12 -3.36
CA PRO A 17 -16.36 21.89 -4.60
C PRO A 17 -17.56 21.55 -5.49
N VAL A 18 -18.13 22.57 -6.13
CA VAL A 18 -19.19 22.39 -7.13
C VAL A 18 -18.55 21.95 -8.44
N LEU A 19 -18.81 20.70 -8.84
CA LEU A 19 -18.27 20.10 -10.06
C LEU A 19 -19.07 20.55 -11.30
N LYS A 20 -18.38 20.82 -12.41
CA LYS A 20 -18.99 21.10 -13.71
C LYS A 20 -19.63 19.81 -14.28
N PRO A 21 -20.60 19.90 -15.21
CA PRO A 21 -21.17 18.72 -15.87
C PRO A 21 -20.07 17.87 -16.53
N GLY A 22 -20.00 16.58 -16.18
CA GLY A 22 -18.98 15.65 -16.69
C GLY A 22 -17.60 15.78 -16.03
N GLU A 23 -17.43 16.67 -15.06
CA GLU A 23 -16.22 16.76 -14.23
C GLU A 23 -16.23 15.65 -13.17
N ILE A 24 -15.14 14.87 -13.12
CA ILE A 24 -15.00 13.74 -12.19
C ILE A 24 -13.80 14.00 -11.29
N GLU A 25 -13.93 13.68 -10.00
CA GLU A 25 -12.84 13.71 -9.03
C GLU A 25 -11.91 12.50 -9.22
N CYS A 26 -10.62 12.74 -9.45
CA CYS A 26 -9.62 11.70 -9.71
C CYS A 26 -8.82 11.35 -8.46
N SER A 27 -8.46 12.36 -7.66
CA SER A 27 -7.62 12.19 -6.47
C SER A 27 -7.70 13.35 -5.50
N LEU A 28 -7.36 13.10 -4.24
CA LEU A 28 -7.32 14.09 -3.17
C LEU A 28 -6.00 13.99 -2.39
N LEU A 29 -5.43 15.13 -2.02
CA LEU A 29 -4.31 15.25 -1.09
C LEU A 29 -4.68 16.20 0.06
N SER A 30 -4.25 15.86 1.27
CA SER A 30 -4.48 16.67 2.48
C SER A 30 -3.17 17.27 2.99
N ALA A 31 -3.27 18.39 3.71
CA ALA A 31 -2.13 19.11 4.27
C ALA A 31 -1.08 19.48 3.20
N VAL A 32 -1.56 20.16 2.15
CA VAL A 32 -0.75 20.64 1.03
C VAL A 32 -0.61 22.15 1.06
N ASP A 33 0.63 22.64 0.96
CA ASP A 33 0.90 24.05 0.72
C ASP A 33 1.00 24.33 -0.78
N LEU A 34 0.49 25.49 -1.20
CA LEU A 34 0.60 26.01 -2.55
C LEU A 34 1.53 27.23 -2.54
N LEU A 35 2.60 27.14 -3.33
CA LEU A 35 3.65 28.15 -3.42
C LEU A 35 3.96 28.45 -4.89
N SER A 36 4.43 29.66 -5.18
CA SER A 36 5.06 29.99 -6.46
C SER A 36 6.44 30.59 -6.21
N GLU A 37 7.46 30.07 -6.90
CA GLU A 37 8.85 30.51 -6.73
C GLU A 37 9.17 31.74 -7.61
N ASP A 38 8.41 31.97 -8.68
CA ASP A 38 8.71 33.04 -9.65
C ASP A 38 8.09 34.39 -9.27
N THR A 39 7.22 34.44 -8.27
CA THR A 39 6.48 35.67 -7.92
C THR A 39 6.40 35.84 -6.41
N HIS A 40 7.18 36.78 -5.87
CA HIS A 40 7.21 37.11 -4.43
C HIS A 40 5.87 37.59 -3.87
N THR A 41 4.94 38.03 -4.72
CA THR A 41 3.58 38.48 -4.34
C THR A 41 2.54 37.36 -4.36
N PHE A 42 2.90 36.15 -4.79
CA PHE A 42 1.97 35.02 -4.81
C PHE A 42 1.59 34.61 -3.37
N PRO A 43 0.31 34.37 -3.09
CA PRO A 43 -0.14 33.98 -1.75
C PRO A 43 0.47 32.63 -1.35
N ASN A 44 1.18 32.59 -0.23
CA ASN A 44 1.61 31.32 0.38
C ASN A 44 0.43 30.66 1.07
N LEU A 45 -0.28 29.78 0.36
CA LEU A 45 -1.42 29.05 0.91
C LEU A 45 -0.91 27.82 1.65
N LYS A 46 -1.35 27.62 2.89
CA LYS A 46 -0.79 26.59 3.78
C LYS A 46 -1.84 25.61 4.25
N SER A 47 -1.43 24.34 4.40
CA SER A 47 -2.21 23.27 5.02
C SER A 47 -3.61 23.05 4.44
N GLY A 48 -3.78 23.25 3.14
CA GLY A 48 -5.07 23.02 2.46
C GLY A 48 -5.26 21.58 1.98
N VAL A 49 -6.45 21.34 1.43
CA VAL A 49 -6.80 20.11 0.70
C VAL A 49 -6.74 20.41 -0.79
N VAL A 50 -6.00 19.59 -1.53
CA VAL A 50 -5.93 19.66 -2.99
C VAL A 50 -6.77 18.55 -3.59
N ILE A 51 -7.70 18.90 -4.46
CA ILE A 51 -8.55 17.97 -5.19
C ILE A 51 -8.22 18.07 -6.67
N LEU A 52 -7.86 16.94 -7.26
CA LEU A 52 -7.64 16.80 -8.70
C LEU A 52 -8.92 16.29 -9.35
N THR A 53 -9.42 17.04 -10.33
CA THR A 53 -10.50 16.60 -11.21
C THR A 53 -10.00 16.39 -12.64
N THR A 54 -10.87 15.92 -13.52
CA THR A 54 -10.59 15.79 -14.96
C THR A 54 -10.37 17.15 -15.66
N LEU A 55 -10.77 18.27 -15.04
CA LEU A 55 -10.71 19.60 -15.67
C LEU A 55 -9.78 20.59 -14.95
N ARG A 56 -9.61 20.47 -13.63
CA ARG A 56 -8.89 21.46 -12.82
C ARG A 56 -8.31 20.86 -11.54
N LEU A 57 -7.31 21.55 -11.01
CA LEU A 57 -6.85 21.39 -9.62
C LEU A 57 -7.57 22.42 -8.75
N LEU A 58 -8.10 21.96 -7.63
CA LEU A 58 -8.77 22.79 -6.63
C LEU A 58 -7.94 22.77 -5.36
N TRP A 59 -7.71 23.93 -4.75
CA TRP A 59 -7.15 24.03 -3.41
C TRP A 59 -8.17 24.66 -2.48
N ILE A 60 -8.43 23.98 -1.36
CA ILE A 60 -9.44 24.35 -0.37
C ILE A 60 -8.73 24.61 0.97
N PRO A 61 -9.00 25.73 1.65
CA PRO A 61 -8.41 26.01 2.96
C PRO A 61 -8.89 25.00 4.02
N PRO A 62 -8.11 24.78 5.11
CA PRO A 62 -8.53 23.92 6.21
C PRO A 62 -9.74 24.51 6.96
N GLU A 63 -10.62 23.65 7.47
CA GLU A 63 -11.91 23.97 8.14
C GLU A 63 -11.79 25.01 9.28
N SER A 64 -10.60 25.18 9.87
CA SER A 64 -10.32 26.14 10.94
C SER A 64 -10.24 27.60 10.49
N THR A 65 -10.43 27.89 9.20
CA THR A 65 -10.19 29.23 8.64
C THR A 65 -11.49 29.83 8.13
N SER A 66 -12.08 30.74 8.91
CA SER A 66 -13.35 31.44 8.66
C SER A 66 -13.36 32.40 7.44
N TYR A 67 -12.43 32.27 6.51
CA TYR A 67 -12.35 33.11 5.31
C TYR A 67 -13.03 32.40 4.13
N ALA A 68 -14.30 32.74 3.92
CA ALA A 68 -15.17 32.23 2.87
C ALA A 68 -14.75 32.55 1.41
N ASN A 69 -13.48 32.90 1.12
CA ASN A 69 -13.07 33.43 -0.20
C ASN A 69 -11.65 33.05 -0.65
N THR A 70 -11.07 31.95 -0.17
CA THR A 70 -9.69 31.55 -0.54
C THR A 70 -9.58 30.23 -1.29
N CYS A 71 -10.71 29.60 -1.65
CA CYS A 71 -10.66 28.43 -2.53
C CYS A 71 -10.19 28.87 -3.92
N CYS A 72 -9.13 28.24 -4.42
CA CYS A 72 -8.54 28.61 -5.69
C CYS A 72 -8.49 27.45 -6.67
N VAL A 73 -8.54 27.79 -7.96
CA VAL A 73 -8.60 26.86 -9.08
C VAL A 73 -7.37 27.05 -9.95
N ILE A 74 -6.80 25.94 -10.40
CA ILE A 74 -5.81 25.92 -11.49
C ILE A 74 -6.41 25.05 -12.60
N PRO A 75 -6.86 25.64 -13.71
CA PRO A 75 -7.37 24.88 -14.85
C PRO A 75 -6.28 23.98 -15.44
N LEU A 76 -6.60 22.71 -15.72
CA LEU A 76 -5.62 21.80 -16.33
C LEU A 76 -5.21 22.22 -17.75
N SER A 77 -6.07 22.97 -18.45
CA SER A 77 -5.77 23.59 -19.74
C SER A 77 -4.63 24.62 -19.64
N SER A 78 -4.45 25.24 -18.48
CA SER A 78 -3.37 26.20 -18.24
C SER A 78 -2.02 25.51 -17.95
N VAL A 79 -2.02 24.24 -17.56
CA VAL A 79 -0.79 23.49 -17.25
C VAL A 79 -0.03 23.18 -18.54
N GLN A 80 1.17 23.72 -18.67
CA GLN A 80 2.05 23.55 -19.83
C GLN A 80 2.99 22.34 -19.66
N ASN A 81 3.52 22.14 -18.45
CA ASN A 81 4.46 21.07 -18.17
C ASN A 81 4.42 20.66 -16.70
N ILE A 82 4.48 19.36 -16.42
CA ILE A 82 4.60 18.82 -15.06
C ILE A 82 6.07 18.44 -14.84
N LEU A 83 6.73 19.11 -13.90
CA LEU A 83 8.16 18.97 -13.66
C LEU A 83 8.42 17.79 -12.73
N SER A 84 9.14 16.78 -13.22
CA SER A 84 9.63 15.69 -12.38
C SER A 84 10.70 16.21 -11.41
N ALA A 85 10.54 15.92 -10.12
CA ALA A 85 11.57 16.21 -9.14
C ALA A 85 12.75 15.24 -9.34
N LYS A 86 13.96 15.77 -9.57
CA LYS A 86 15.18 14.95 -9.58
C LYS A 86 15.34 14.33 -8.18
N LYS A 87 15.18 13.01 -8.07
CA LYS A 87 15.39 12.25 -6.84
C LYS A 87 16.85 12.41 -6.40
N SER A 88 17.09 13.35 -5.48
CA SER A 88 18.40 13.61 -4.89
C SER A 88 18.40 13.11 -3.45
N ILE A 89 19.55 12.67 -2.95
CA ILE A 89 19.72 12.21 -1.56
C ILE A 89 19.26 13.28 -0.54
N LYS A 90 19.35 14.57 -0.89
CA LYS A 90 18.84 15.68 -0.07
C LYS A 90 17.30 15.75 0.01
N SER A 91 16.59 15.14 -0.94
CA SER A 91 15.12 15.14 -1.00
C SER A 91 14.46 14.13 -0.05
N MET A 92 15.21 13.17 0.51
CA MET A 92 14.68 12.24 1.54
C MET A 92 14.33 12.94 2.87
N PHE A 93 14.92 14.11 3.15
CA PHE A 93 14.69 14.86 4.38
C PHE A 93 13.75 16.06 4.20
N GLN A 94 13.16 16.22 3.02
CA GLN A 94 12.27 17.33 2.70
C GLN A 94 10.88 16.82 2.36
N SER A 95 9.86 17.63 2.67
CA SER A 95 8.49 17.34 2.25
C SER A 95 8.41 17.17 0.73
N PRO A 96 7.72 16.13 0.21
CA PRO A 96 7.56 15.92 -1.22
C PRO A 96 7.01 17.16 -1.94
N ARG A 97 7.63 17.49 -3.09
CA ARG A 97 7.27 18.67 -3.89
C ARG A 97 6.85 18.25 -5.29
N ILE A 98 5.63 18.60 -5.69
CA ILE A 98 5.14 18.45 -7.06
C ILE A 98 5.18 19.83 -7.71
N ARG A 99 5.97 19.98 -8.78
CA ARG A 99 6.13 21.26 -9.47
C ARG A 99 5.53 21.15 -10.87
N PHE A 100 4.86 22.20 -11.31
CA PHE A 100 4.33 22.28 -12.66
C PHE A 100 4.27 23.73 -13.12
N GLN A 101 4.40 23.91 -14.43
CA GLN A 101 4.38 25.20 -15.10
C GLN A 101 2.98 25.46 -15.63
N VAL A 102 2.44 26.65 -15.35
CA VAL A 102 1.13 27.10 -15.83
C VAL A 102 1.27 28.36 -16.68
N ALA A 103 0.39 28.50 -17.67
CA ALA A 103 0.22 29.70 -18.46
C ALA A 103 -0.43 30.79 -17.61
N ALA A 104 0.15 32.00 -17.64
CA ALA A 104 -0.37 33.16 -16.93
C ALA A 104 -0.39 34.40 -17.83
N THR A 105 -1.33 35.30 -17.54
CA THR A 105 -1.39 36.64 -18.14
C THR A 105 -0.15 37.47 -17.76
N PRO A 106 0.16 38.58 -18.46
CA PRO A 106 1.31 39.42 -18.11
C PRO A 106 1.28 39.94 -16.65
N GLU A 107 0.10 40.04 -16.05
CA GLU A 107 -0.16 40.42 -14.65
C GLU A 107 0.02 39.25 -13.65
N GLY A 108 0.29 38.02 -14.13
CA GLY A 108 0.52 36.83 -13.31
C GLY A 108 -0.73 36.02 -12.97
N VAL A 109 -1.88 36.29 -13.60
CA VAL A 109 -3.14 35.57 -13.35
C VAL A 109 -3.19 34.29 -14.18
N VAL A 110 -3.50 33.16 -13.55
CA VAL A 110 -3.67 31.87 -14.23
C VAL A 110 -5.05 31.80 -14.89
N ALA A 111 -5.11 31.59 -16.21
CA ALA A 111 -6.36 31.57 -16.97
C ALA A 111 -6.34 30.57 -18.13
N GLU A 112 -7.52 30.11 -18.56
CA GLU A 112 -7.70 29.02 -19.54
C GLU A 112 -7.19 29.32 -20.97
N ASN A 113 -6.73 30.55 -21.26
CA ASN A 113 -6.13 30.95 -22.54
C ASN A 113 -5.10 32.10 -22.38
N GLY A 114 -4.56 32.31 -21.17
CA GLY A 114 -3.68 33.44 -20.84
C GLY A 114 -2.22 33.19 -21.23
N GLY A 115 -1.88 33.32 -22.51
CA GLY A 115 -0.56 32.92 -23.02
C GLY A 115 0.40 34.06 -23.33
N SER A 116 0.97 34.74 -22.31
CA SER A 116 2.17 35.57 -22.50
C SER A 116 3.32 35.23 -21.56
N ARG A 117 3.04 34.67 -20.37
CA ARG A 117 4.06 34.27 -19.39
C ARG A 117 3.80 32.86 -18.86
N SER A 118 4.84 32.27 -18.26
CA SER A 118 4.77 30.99 -17.58
C SER A 118 5.13 31.14 -16.10
N LEU A 119 4.36 30.52 -15.21
CA LEU A 119 4.54 30.54 -13.76
C LEU A 119 4.77 29.11 -13.25
N ILE A 120 5.74 28.91 -12.36
CA ILE A 120 5.97 27.63 -11.69
C ILE A 120 5.20 27.59 -10.37
N ILE A 121 4.25 26.68 -10.30
CA ILE A 121 3.51 26.37 -9.07
C ILE A 121 4.08 25.11 -8.44
N THR A 122 4.24 25.15 -7.12
CA THR A 122 4.75 24.04 -6.31
C THR A 122 3.72 23.64 -5.27
N LEU A 123 3.32 22.37 -5.28
CA LEU A 123 2.59 21.71 -4.21
C LEU A 123 3.60 21.08 -3.24
N VAL A 124 3.55 21.47 -1.97
CA VAL A 124 4.37 20.86 -0.91
C VAL A 124 3.47 20.00 -0.04
N VAL A 125 3.66 18.68 -0.12
CA VAL A 125 2.82 17.70 0.59
C VAL A 125 3.41 17.46 1.98
N ARG A 126 2.67 17.81 3.05
CA ARG A 126 3.10 17.61 4.45
C ARG A 126 2.36 16.46 5.15
N GLY A 127 1.28 15.97 4.57
CA GLY A 127 0.44 14.90 5.13
C GLY A 127 0.99 13.49 4.92
N LYS A 128 0.37 12.50 5.58
CA LYS A 128 0.62 11.06 5.38
C LYS A 128 -0.07 10.52 4.11
N THR A 129 0.03 11.24 3.01
CA THR A 129 -0.59 10.88 1.73
C THR A 129 0.48 10.56 0.70
N ASP A 130 0.23 9.59 -0.18
CA ASP A 130 1.18 9.17 -1.21
C ASP A 130 1.28 10.19 -2.36
N PRO A 131 2.38 10.96 -2.46
CA PRO A 131 2.53 11.98 -3.49
C PRO A 131 2.77 11.37 -4.89
N ASP A 132 3.35 10.17 -4.98
CA ASP A 132 3.71 9.54 -6.24
C ASP A 132 2.46 9.00 -6.95
N SER A 133 1.55 8.39 -6.20
CA SER A 133 0.22 7.99 -6.71
C SER A 133 -0.59 9.19 -7.21
N PHE A 134 -0.58 10.31 -6.46
CA PHE A 134 -1.24 11.54 -6.91
C PHE A 134 -0.61 12.10 -8.19
N LEU A 135 0.73 12.11 -8.27
CA LEU A 135 1.45 12.56 -9.45
C LEU A 135 1.09 11.72 -10.69
N GLY A 136 0.99 10.40 -10.55
CA GLY A 136 0.54 9.50 -11.62
C GLY A 136 -0.85 9.87 -12.13
N LYS A 137 -1.82 10.03 -11.22
CA LYS A 137 -3.18 10.46 -11.58
C LYS A 137 -3.24 11.86 -12.19
N PHE A 138 -2.37 12.77 -11.75
CA PHE A 138 -2.27 14.11 -12.31
C PHE A 138 -1.77 14.07 -13.76
N TRP A 139 -0.77 13.23 -14.06
CA TRP A 139 -0.33 12.98 -15.43
C TRP A 139 -1.44 12.38 -16.30
N ASP A 140 -2.22 11.44 -15.78
CA ASP A 140 -3.30 10.81 -16.54
C ASP A 140 -4.44 11.79 -16.83
N ALA A 141 -4.84 12.60 -15.85
CA ALA A 141 -5.85 13.65 -16.04
C ALA A 141 -5.38 14.71 -17.04
N TRP A 142 -4.11 15.15 -16.96
CA TRP A 142 -3.55 16.13 -17.88
C TRP A 142 -3.39 15.57 -19.31
N ARG A 143 -2.98 14.31 -19.46
CA ARG A 143 -2.90 13.64 -20.77
C ARG A 143 -4.28 13.35 -21.37
N GLY A 144 -5.29 13.12 -20.53
CA GLY A 144 -6.67 12.87 -20.95
C GLY A 144 -7.35 14.06 -21.63
N ARG A 145 -6.88 15.29 -21.41
CA ARG A 145 -7.35 16.53 -22.06
C ARG A 145 -8.89 16.67 -22.10
N ALA A 146 -9.58 16.32 -21.01
CA ALA A 146 -11.04 16.32 -20.97
C ALA A 146 -11.66 17.69 -21.27
N TRP A 147 -10.93 18.78 -21.03
CA TRP A 147 -11.32 20.16 -21.34
C TRP A 147 -11.45 20.46 -22.84
N VAL A 148 -10.89 19.63 -23.72
CA VAL A 148 -11.03 19.80 -25.18
C VAL A 148 -12.41 19.33 -25.66
N ALA A 149 -13.01 18.33 -25.00
CA ALA A 149 -14.32 17.80 -25.38
C ALA A 149 -15.48 18.75 -25.02
N THR A 150 -15.28 19.66 -24.08
CA THR A 150 -16.30 20.58 -23.57
C THR A 150 -16.48 21.84 -24.44
N GLY A 151 -15.62 22.04 -25.45
CA GLY A 151 -15.61 23.23 -26.33
C GLY A 151 -16.51 23.15 -27.56
N SER A 152 -17.22 22.05 -27.79
CA SER A 152 -18.12 21.89 -28.94
C SER A 152 -19.58 21.81 -28.49
N GLY A 153 -20.12 22.95 -28.06
CA GLY A 153 -21.55 23.16 -27.90
C GLY A 153 -22.14 23.81 -29.16
N LEU A 154 -23.01 23.04 -29.84
CA LEU A 154 -24.18 23.47 -30.61
C LEU A 154 -23.96 24.48 -31.77
N GLY A 155 -23.87 23.93 -32.98
CA GLY A 155 -24.23 24.63 -34.21
C GLY A 155 -24.95 23.66 -35.14
N GLU A 156 -26.28 23.67 -35.09
CA GLU A 156 -27.10 23.14 -36.18
C GLU A 156 -26.83 23.98 -37.44
N GLY A 157 -26.53 23.31 -38.54
CA GLY A 157 -26.31 23.95 -39.84
C GLY A 157 -26.65 22.98 -40.96
N GLU A 158 -27.91 23.01 -41.41
CA GLU A 158 -28.27 22.61 -42.76
C GLU A 158 -27.70 23.62 -43.78
N GLY A 159 -27.25 23.13 -44.94
CA GLY A 159 -27.47 23.82 -46.22
C GLY A 159 -26.39 24.75 -46.79
N SER A 160 -25.51 24.15 -47.60
CA SER A 160 -25.13 24.56 -48.98
C SER A 160 -24.10 25.69 -49.27
N SER A 161 -23.19 25.27 -50.18
CA SER A 161 -22.56 25.95 -51.32
C SER A 161 -21.29 26.83 -51.19
N SER A 162 -20.24 26.27 -51.79
CA SER A 162 -19.23 26.84 -52.72
C SER A 162 -18.40 28.06 -52.31
N GLY A 163 -17.08 27.88 -52.29
CA GLY A 163 -16.11 28.97 -52.33
C GLY A 163 -14.67 28.45 -52.32
N SER A 164 -14.00 28.58 -53.46
CA SER A 164 -12.63 28.16 -53.75
C SER A 164 -11.56 28.84 -52.88
N GLY A 165 -10.54 28.07 -52.48
CA GLY A 165 -9.16 28.58 -52.35
C GLY A 165 -8.51 28.48 -50.97
N SER A 166 -7.32 27.87 -50.95
CA SER A 166 -6.20 28.11 -50.03
C SER A 166 -6.08 27.27 -48.74
N LEU A 167 -4.88 26.69 -48.60
CA LEU A 167 -4.25 26.10 -47.41
C LEU A 167 -4.81 24.76 -46.92
N ALA A 168 -4.12 23.67 -47.29
CA ALA A 168 -4.30 22.34 -46.72
C ALA A 168 -3.87 22.31 -45.25
N VAL A 169 -4.73 22.84 -44.39
CA VAL A 169 -4.82 22.47 -42.98
C VAL A 169 -5.27 21.01 -42.95
N ARG A 170 -4.43 20.12 -42.40
CA ARG A 170 -4.77 18.73 -42.17
C ARG A 170 -5.94 18.67 -41.17
N MET A 171 -7.15 18.47 -41.67
CA MET A 171 -8.28 18.08 -40.82
C MET A 171 -8.02 16.68 -40.24
N PRO A 172 -8.20 16.44 -38.93
CA PRO A 172 -8.19 15.09 -38.41
C PRO A 172 -9.45 14.38 -38.90
N VAL A 173 -9.26 13.25 -39.58
CA VAL A 173 -10.33 12.36 -40.04
C VAL A 173 -11.02 11.77 -38.81
N VAL A 174 -12.22 12.28 -38.48
CA VAL A 174 -13.09 11.72 -37.44
C VAL A 174 -14.16 10.87 -38.12
N GLY A 175 -14.00 9.55 -38.03
CA GLY A 175 -14.96 8.55 -38.53
C GLY A 175 -14.62 7.15 -37.98
N LEU A 176 -15.46 6.14 -38.23
CA LEU A 176 -15.26 4.75 -37.80
C LEU A 176 -13.87 4.19 -38.13
N ALA A 177 -13.28 4.61 -39.27
CA ALA A 177 -11.92 4.28 -39.66
C ALA A 177 -10.84 4.88 -38.72
N GLY A 178 -11.11 6.05 -38.12
CA GLY A 178 -10.24 6.69 -37.14
C GLY A 178 -10.30 6.04 -35.76
N ILE A 179 -11.47 5.52 -35.37
CA ILE A 179 -11.61 4.72 -34.12
C ILE A 179 -10.89 3.38 -34.28
N LEU A 180 -11.11 2.67 -35.40
CA LEU A 180 -10.38 1.43 -35.73
C LEU A 180 -8.86 1.63 -35.78
N ARG A 181 -8.41 2.75 -36.36
CA ARG A 181 -6.98 3.09 -36.40
C ARG A 181 -6.44 3.42 -35.01
N LYS A 182 -7.18 4.15 -34.19
CA LYS A 182 -6.78 4.47 -32.81
C LYS A 182 -6.75 3.21 -31.94
N GLU A 183 -7.70 2.31 -32.11
CA GLU A 183 -7.71 1.02 -31.42
C GLU A 183 -6.48 0.20 -31.83
N GLN A 184 -6.22 0.05 -33.13
CA GLN A 184 -5.03 -0.63 -33.63
C GLN A 184 -3.72 0.00 -33.12
N GLU A 185 -3.60 1.33 -33.13
CA GLU A 185 -2.44 2.06 -32.59
C GLU A 185 -2.30 1.84 -31.07
N MET A 186 -3.41 1.76 -30.31
CA MET A 186 -3.37 1.38 -28.90
C MET A 186 -2.87 -0.05 -28.72
N TRP A 187 -3.40 -1.03 -29.48
CA TRP A 187 -2.95 -2.41 -29.44
C TRP A 187 -1.45 -2.53 -29.74
N GLU A 188 -0.97 -1.85 -30.78
CA GLU A 188 0.45 -1.83 -31.16
C GLU A 188 1.32 -1.17 -30.08
N SER A 189 0.84 -0.08 -29.45
CA SER A 189 1.56 0.57 -28.35
C SER A 189 1.60 -0.30 -27.08
N THR A 190 0.51 -1.02 -26.78
CA THR A 190 0.44 -1.93 -25.63
C THR A 190 1.28 -3.18 -25.85
N ASP A 191 1.30 -3.73 -27.06
CA ASP A 191 2.13 -4.88 -27.43
C ASP A 191 3.61 -4.52 -27.35
N LYS A 192 3.98 -3.33 -27.87
CA LYS A 192 5.34 -2.81 -27.73
C LYS A 192 5.73 -2.59 -26.27
N SER A 193 4.86 -1.97 -25.46
CA SER A 193 5.12 -1.78 -24.04
C SER A 193 5.25 -3.10 -23.28
N LEU A 194 4.50 -4.12 -23.69
CA LEU A 194 4.55 -5.46 -23.11
C LEU A 194 5.83 -6.20 -23.52
N GLN A 195 6.25 -6.08 -24.79
CA GLN A 195 7.54 -6.61 -25.25
C GLN A 195 8.73 -5.94 -24.57
N ASP A 196 8.70 -4.61 -24.42
CA ASP A 196 9.73 -3.86 -23.70
C ASP A 196 9.77 -4.31 -22.23
N ALA A 197 8.62 -4.48 -21.57
CA ALA A 197 8.55 -5.01 -20.21
C ALA A 197 9.10 -6.45 -20.10
N PHE A 198 8.85 -7.31 -21.08
CA PHE A 198 9.42 -8.67 -21.12
C PHE A 198 10.93 -8.68 -21.37
N GLN A 199 11.45 -7.75 -22.19
CA GLN A 199 12.89 -7.59 -22.37
C GLN A 199 13.56 -7.11 -21.08
N ASP A 200 12.96 -6.14 -20.39
CA ASP A 200 13.45 -5.66 -19.10
C ASP A 200 13.40 -6.75 -18.03
N LEU A 201 12.33 -7.54 -17.99
CA LEU A 201 12.22 -8.71 -17.12
C LEU A 201 13.33 -9.73 -17.44
N ASN A 202 13.58 -10.03 -18.72
CA ASN A 202 14.65 -10.95 -19.11
C ASN A 202 16.05 -10.41 -18.79
N ALA A 203 16.28 -9.10 -18.94
CA ALA A 203 17.52 -8.46 -18.54
C ALA A 203 17.72 -8.54 -17.02
N LEU A 204 16.66 -8.30 -16.25
CA LEU A 204 16.64 -8.44 -14.79
C LEU A 204 16.88 -9.89 -14.39
N MET A 205 16.22 -10.87 -15.02
CA MET A 205 16.42 -12.30 -14.80
C MET A 205 17.86 -12.72 -15.11
N SER A 206 18.46 -12.20 -16.19
CA SER A 206 19.86 -12.47 -16.53
C SER A 206 20.81 -11.93 -15.46
N LYS A 207 20.57 -10.70 -14.97
CA LYS A 207 21.37 -10.09 -13.91
C LYS A 207 21.20 -10.80 -12.58
N ALA A 208 19.98 -11.18 -12.23
CA ALA A 208 19.68 -11.99 -11.06
C ALA A 208 20.36 -13.37 -11.15
N LYS A 209 20.35 -14.02 -12.33
CA LYS A 209 21.03 -15.30 -12.57
C LYS A 209 22.55 -15.17 -12.43
N GLU A 210 23.16 -14.12 -13.00
CA GLU A 210 24.59 -13.82 -12.80
C GLU A 210 24.90 -13.66 -11.30
N MET A 211 24.06 -12.93 -10.56
CA MET A 211 24.20 -12.73 -9.12
C MET A 211 24.07 -14.03 -8.32
N VAL A 212 23.10 -14.88 -8.65
CA VAL A 212 22.89 -16.21 -8.05
C VAL A 212 24.10 -17.10 -8.30
N THR A 213 24.58 -17.18 -9.55
CA THR A 213 25.75 -18.01 -9.88
C THR A 213 27.03 -17.53 -9.22
N LEU A 214 27.19 -16.22 -9.01
CA LEU A 214 28.30 -15.66 -8.25
C LEU A 214 28.20 -16.06 -6.76
N ALA A 215 27.01 -15.94 -6.17
CA ALA A 215 26.75 -16.37 -4.80
C ALA A 215 26.99 -17.88 -4.60
N GLU A 216 26.58 -18.73 -5.56
CA GLU A 216 26.85 -20.17 -5.55
C GLU A 216 28.34 -20.50 -5.66
N LYS A 217 29.09 -19.80 -6.53
CA LYS A 217 30.55 -19.97 -6.66
C LYS A 217 31.31 -19.50 -5.40
N MET A 218 30.84 -18.42 -4.76
CA MET A 218 31.40 -17.97 -3.49
C MET A 218 31.12 -19.00 -2.39
N ARG A 219 29.88 -19.50 -2.30
CA ARG A 219 29.50 -20.58 -1.37
C ARG A 219 30.33 -21.85 -1.59
N SER A 220 30.52 -22.29 -2.84
CA SER A 220 31.29 -23.50 -3.13
C SER A 220 32.77 -23.33 -2.75
N LYS A 221 33.36 -22.15 -2.94
CA LYS A 221 34.71 -21.84 -2.48
C LYS A 221 34.82 -21.81 -0.95
N LEU A 222 33.81 -21.33 -0.25
CA LEU A 222 33.78 -21.34 1.22
C LEU A 222 33.63 -22.75 1.80
N LEU A 223 32.75 -23.58 1.22
CA LEU A 223 32.60 -24.99 1.63
C LEU A 223 33.83 -25.83 1.26
N SER A 224 34.53 -25.48 0.18
CA SER A 224 35.78 -26.16 -0.24
C SER A 224 37.02 -25.65 0.49
N GLY A 225 36.99 -24.43 1.03
CA GLY A 225 38.07 -23.82 1.82
C GLY A 225 38.18 -24.36 3.25
N SER A 226 37.11 -24.96 3.78
CA SER A 226 37.07 -25.53 5.13
C SER A 226 37.91 -26.81 5.32
N ASN A 227 38.56 -27.34 4.27
CA ASN A 227 39.26 -28.61 4.33
C ASN A 227 40.80 -28.52 4.26
N ASN A 228 41.40 -27.31 4.26
CA ASN A 228 42.84 -27.20 3.99
C ASN A 228 43.69 -26.16 4.75
N GLN A 229 43.22 -25.54 5.83
CA GLN A 229 44.13 -24.78 6.70
C GLN A 229 43.86 -24.99 8.20
N SER A 230 44.66 -25.88 8.78
CA SER A 230 45.04 -25.84 10.18
C SER A 230 45.91 -24.61 10.45
N SER A 231 45.40 -23.60 11.16
CA SER A 231 46.09 -22.77 12.17
C SER A 231 45.53 -21.34 12.22
N GLY A 232 44.97 -20.94 13.38
CA GLY A 232 44.64 -19.54 13.69
C GLY A 232 43.18 -19.34 14.09
N ALA A 233 42.84 -19.68 15.32
CA ALA A 233 41.57 -19.34 15.93
C ALA A 233 41.48 -17.83 16.20
N GLU A 234 40.30 -17.25 15.94
CA GLU A 234 39.69 -16.04 16.55
C GLU A 234 39.16 -14.97 15.56
N ASP A 235 39.55 -14.97 14.29
CA ASP A 235 39.12 -13.89 13.34
C ASP A 235 38.12 -14.33 12.25
N GLU A 236 37.86 -15.64 12.09
CA GLU A 236 36.98 -16.15 11.02
C GLU A 236 35.48 -16.17 11.36
N GLU A 237 35.11 -16.07 12.64
CA GLU A 237 33.71 -16.16 13.06
C GLU A 237 32.93 -14.85 12.80
N MET A 238 33.62 -13.70 12.81
CA MET A 238 33.01 -12.38 12.56
C MET A 238 32.65 -12.19 11.09
N GLY A 239 33.54 -12.58 10.17
CA GLY A 239 33.30 -12.44 8.72
C GLY A 239 32.14 -13.31 8.22
N THR A 240 31.90 -14.47 8.84
CA THR A 240 30.85 -15.40 8.41
C THR A 240 29.44 -14.87 8.71
N LYS A 241 29.27 -14.16 9.84
CA LYS A 241 28.00 -13.56 10.28
C LYS A 241 27.66 -12.30 9.47
N ASP A 242 28.62 -11.40 9.27
CA ASP A 242 28.43 -10.17 8.51
C ASP A 242 28.13 -10.45 7.03
N MET A 243 28.74 -11.49 6.46
CA MET A 243 28.48 -11.91 5.07
C MET A 243 27.12 -12.61 4.93
N GLN A 244 26.62 -13.30 5.96
CA GLN A 244 25.27 -13.87 5.97
C GLN A 244 24.18 -12.79 6.02
N ASP A 245 24.42 -11.73 6.79
CA ASP A 245 23.52 -10.58 6.86
C ASP A 245 23.46 -9.82 5.52
N TRP A 246 24.59 -9.75 4.82
CA TRP A 246 24.66 -9.20 3.47
C TRP A 246 23.87 -10.02 2.43
N LEU A 247 23.96 -11.37 2.46
CA LEU A 247 23.18 -12.22 1.54
C LEU A 247 21.67 -12.14 1.77
N LEU A 248 21.24 -11.95 3.02
CA LEU A 248 19.82 -11.73 3.38
C LEU A 248 19.32 -10.38 2.86
N SER A 249 20.14 -9.34 2.95
CA SER A 249 19.80 -7.98 2.48
C SER A 249 19.65 -7.86 0.96
N VAL A 250 20.31 -8.72 0.18
CA VAL A 250 20.31 -8.66 -1.30
C VAL A 250 19.08 -9.36 -1.92
N GLY A 251 18.26 -10.07 -1.13
CA GLY A 251 17.02 -10.66 -1.63
C GLY A 251 17.21 -11.72 -2.71
N ILE A 252 18.43 -12.26 -2.85
CA ILE A 252 18.69 -13.44 -3.68
C ILE A 252 17.95 -14.60 -3.00
N VAL A 253 16.78 -14.93 -3.53
CA VAL A 253 16.07 -16.17 -3.24
C VAL A 253 16.93 -17.30 -3.78
N SER A 254 17.98 -17.64 -3.03
CA SER A 254 18.57 -18.94 -3.14
C SER A 254 17.73 -19.86 -2.27
N PRO A 255 17.39 -21.07 -2.76
CA PRO A 255 16.94 -22.17 -1.91
C PRO A 255 18.14 -22.66 -1.08
N VAL A 256 18.82 -21.75 -0.35
CA VAL A 256 19.79 -22.09 0.68
C VAL A 256 18.97 -22.68 1.81
N THR A 257 18.90 -24.01 1.80
CA THR A 257 18.67 -24.87 2.96
C THR A 257 17.76 -24.24 3.99
N LYS A 258 16.47 -24.55 3.88
CA LYS A 258 15.38 -24.29 4.86
C LYS A 258 15.85 -24.42 6.32
N GLU A 259 16.92 -25.18 6.56
CA GLU A 259 17.46 -25.53 7.86
C GLU A 259 18.42 -24.52 8.53
N SER A 260 19.04 -23.54 7.86
CA SER A 260 20.10 -22.70 8.51
C SER A 260 19.82 -21.19 8.57
N ALA A 261 19.56 -20.52 7.45
CA ALA A 261 19.15 -19.11 7.45
C ALA A 261 17.67 -18.93 7.80
N GLY A 262 16.82 -19.82 7.28
CA GLY A 262 15.42 -19.95 7.72
C GLY A 262 15.33 -20.28 9.22
N ALA A 263 16.24 -21.11 9.74
CA ALA A 263 16.24 -21.41 11.17
C ALA A 263 16.47 -20.18 12.03
N LEU A 264 17.47 -19.32 11.76
CA LEU A 264 17.68 -18.11 12.56
C LEU A 264 16.50 -17.13 12.46
N TYR A 265 15.93 -16.96 11.26
CA TYR A 265 14.71 -16.17 11.06
C TYR A 265 13.54 -16.71 11.88
N HIS A 266 13.20 -18.00 11.73
CA HIS A 266 12.10 -18.64 12.46
C HIS A 266 12.37 -18.69 13.96
N GLN A 267 13.64 -18.78 14.40
CA GLN A 267 14.01 -18.70 15.82
C GLN A 267 13.75 -17.32 16.40
N GLN A 268 14.13 -16.24 15.71
CA GLN A 268 13.80 -14.89 16.16
C GLN A 268 12.30 -14.62 16.11
N LEU A 269 11.64 -15.03 15.03
CA LEU A 269 10.19 -14.91 14.88
C LEU A 269 9.44 -15.68 15.99
N SER A 270 9.92 -16.88 16.32
CA SER A 270 9.40 -17.70 17.43
C SER A 270 9.46 -16.97 18.77
N ARG A 271 10.59 -16.31 19.09
CA ARG A 271 10.75 -15.55 20.34
C ARG A 271 9.84 -14.31 20.36
N GLN A 272 9.81 -13.55 19.26
CA GLN A 272 8.93 -12.38 19.13
C GLN A 272 7.46 -12.76 19.27
N LEU A 273 7.06 -13.87 18.64
CA LEU A 273 5.70 -14.37 18.71
C LEU A 273 5.34 -14.84 20.13
N ALA A 274 6.27 -15.48 20.84
CA ALA A 274 6.08 -15.89 22.23
C ALA A 274 5.90 -14.69 23.17
N ASP A 275 6.59 -13.58 22.93
CA ASP A 275 6.41 -12.36 23.72
C ASP A 275 5.11 -11.64 23.38
N PHE A 276 4.77 -11.57 22.09
CA PHE A 276 3.53 -10.94 21.63
C PHE A 276 2.29 -11.66 22.18
N ILE A 277 2.30 -13.00 22.19
CA ILE A 277 1.10 -13.80 22.45
C ILE A 277 0.69 -13.84 23.93
N LYS A 278 1.58 -13.49 24.87
CA LYS A 278 1.29 -13.49 26.31
C LYS A 278 0.00 -12.73 26.62
N ILE A 279 -0.12 -11.50 26.13
CA ILE A 279 -1.26 -10.61 26.41
C ILE A 279 -2.55 -11.11 25.73
N PRO A 280 -2.56 -11.44 24.42
CA PRO A 280 -3.73 -12.06 23.78
C PRO A 280 -4.17 -13.38 24.43
N LEU A 281 -3.23 -14.20 24.88
CA LEU A 281 -3.51 -15.51 25.46
C LEU A 281 -4.16 -15.41 26.85
N GLU A 282 -3.66 -14.51 27.70
CA GLU A 282 -4.28 -14.20 28.99
C GLU A 282 -5.71 -13.67 28.81
N ARG A 283 -5.92 -12.79 27.82
CA ARG A 283 -7.25 -12.27 27.48
C ARG A 283 -8.20 -13.34 26.94
N ALA A 284 -7.68 -14.36 26.26
CA ALA A 284 -8.46 -15.45 25.68
C ALA A 284 -8.63 -16.64 26.63
N GLY A 285 -8.35 -16.49 27.92
CA GLY A 285 -8.56 -17.55 28.91
C GLY A 285 -7.56 -18.71 28.81
N GLY A 286 -6.38 -18.49 28.21
CA GLY A 286 -5.28 -19.46 28.19
C GLY A 286 -5.16 -20.31 26.92
N MET A 287 -6.06 -20.13 25.94
CA MET A 287 -5.99 -20.80 24.64
C MET A 287 -6.55 -19.92 23.51
N ILE A 288 -5.87 -19.91 22.36
CA ILE A 288 -6.28 -19.15 21.18
C ILE A 288 -6.07 -19.95 19.89
N ASN A 289 -6.94 -19.78 18.91
CA ASN A 289 -6.79 -20.43 17.61
C ASN A 289 -5.58 -19.88 16.87
N LEU A 290 -4.82 -20.75 16.19
CA LEU A 290 -3.63 -20.34 15.44
C LEU A 290 -3.96 -19.31 14.35
N ILE A 291 -5.13 -19.45 13.72
CA ILE A 291 -5.62 -18.53 12.68
C ILE A 291 -5.85 -17.13 13.27
N ASP A 292 -6.42 -17.05 14.47
CA ASP A 292 -6.66 -15.77 15.14
C ASP A 292 -5.34 -15.10 15.52
N VAL A 293 -4.35 -15.90 15.95
CA VAL A 293 -2.99 -15.41 16.23
C VAL A 293 -2.34 -14.86 14.98
N TYR A 294 -2.43 -15.56 13.85
CA TYR A 294 -1.92 -15.07 12.57
C TYR A 294 -2.50 -13.70 12.22
N CYS A 295 -3.83 -13.56 12.33
CA CYS A 295 -4.51 -12.30 12.09
C CYS A 295 -4.08 -11.19 13.06
N LEU A 296 -4.00 -11.50 14.37
CA LEU A 296 -3.59 -10.54 15.40
C LEU A 296 -2.16 -10.06 15.22
N PHE A 297 -1.25 -10.99 14.95
CA PHE A 297 0.17 -10.70 14.79
C PHE A 297 0.44 -9.86 13.54
N ASN A 298 -0.13 -10.24 12.39
CA ASN A 298 0.01 -9.46 11.15
C ASN A 298 -0.64 -8.08 11.25
N ARG A 299 -1.77 -7.97 11.94
CA ARG A 299 -2.42 -6.69 12.20
C ARG A 299 -1.58 -5.79 13.12
N ALA A 300 -0.81 -6.35 14.04
CA ALA A 300 0.12 -5.60 14.88
C ALA A 300 1.39 -5.16 14.12
N ARG A 301 1.86 -5.93 13.13
CA ARG A 301 3.05 -5.61 12.32
C ARG A 301 2.81 -4.55 11.23
N GLY A 302 1.60 -4.47 10.67
CA GLY A 302 1.23 -3.44 9.69
C GLY A 302 1.75 -3.71 8.28
N THR A 303 3.02 -3.40 7.99
CA THR A 303 3.59 -3.47 6.64
C THR A 303 4.49 -4.70 6.40
N GLU A 304 5.02 -5.30 7.46
CA GLU A 304 5.86 -6.50 7.38
C GLU A 304 5.03 -7.74 7.71
N LEU A 305 4.22 -8.18 6.75
CA LEU A 305 3.37 -9.36 6.91
C LEU A 305 4.22 -10.63 6.89
N ILE A 306 3.87 -11.58 7.74
CA ILE A 306 4.42 -12.95 7.70
C ILE A 306 3.46 -13.89 6.99
N SER A 307 4.00 -14.93 6.35
CA SER A 307 3.18 -15.97 5.74
C SER A 307 2.62 -16.95 6.80
N PRO A 308 1.52 -17.66 6.50
CA PRO A 308 0.98 -18.68 7.40
C PRO A 308 1.98 -19.82 7.69
N ASP A 309 2.79 -20.18 6.70
CA ASP A 309 3.81 -21.22 6.83
C ASP A 309 4.92 -20.79 7.78
N ASP A 310 5.37 -19.53 7.70
CA ASP A 310 6.41 -19.00 8.58
C ASP A 310 5.95 -18.95 10.04
N LEU A 311 4.69 -18.58 10.27
CA LEU A 311 4.08 -18.59 11.60
C LEU A 311 4.03 -20.01 12.18
N LEU A 312 3.63 -20.99 11.37
CA LEU A 312 3.60 -22.40 11.76
C LEU A 312 5.00 -22.92 12.13
N GLN A 313 6.00 -22.64 11.28
CA GLN A 313 7.39 -23.02 11.54
C GLN A 313 7.90 -22.37 12.84
N ALA A 314 7.63 -21.08 13.05
CA ALA A 314 8.01 -20.39 14.27
C ALA A 314 7.35 -21.01 15.52
N CYS A 315 6.05 -21.31 15.48
CA CYS A 315 5.34 -21.97 16.59
C CYS A 315 5.89 -23.37 16.88
N SER A 316 6.28 -24.13 15.87
CA SER A 316 6.84 -25.48 16.04
C SER A 316 8.18 -25.48 16.80
N LEU A 317 8.90 -24.36 16.79
CA LEU A 317 10.16 -24.22 17.51
C LEU A 317 9.97 -24.03 19.02
N TRP A 318 8.76 -23.72 19.50
CA TRP A 318 8.48 -23.57 20.92
C TRP A 318 8.62 -24.85 21.73
N GLU A 319 8.62 -26.03 21.10
CA GLU A 319 8.96 -27.27 21.80
C GLU A 319 10.44 -27.34 22.18
N LYS A 320 11.30 -26.66 21.39
CA LYS A 320 12.76 -26.66 21.58
C LYS A 320 13.23 -25.50 22.47
N PHE A 321 12.43 -24.44 22.58
CA PHE A 321 12.69 -23.30 23.44
C PHE A 321 11.88 -23.42 24.73
N ASP A 322 12.47 -23.15 25.89
CA ASP A 322 11.71 -23.15 27.14
C ASP A 322 10.87 -21.88 27.30
N VAL A 323 9.84 -21.77 26.47
CA VAL A 323 8.86 -20.68 26.50
C VAL A 323 7.57 -21.14 27.20
N PRO A 324 6.80 -20.22 27.82
CA PRO A 324 5.60 -20.58 28.58
C PRO A 324 4.39 -20.95 27.70
N VAL A 325 4.56 -21.06 26.39
CA VAL A 325 3.50 -21.32 25.40
C VAL A 325 3.85 -22.56 24.59
N MET A 326 2.82 -23.23 24.06
CA MET A 326 2.99 -24.40 23.21
C MET A 326 1.93 -24.43 22.10
N LEU A 327 2.32 -24.99 20.96
CA LEU A 327 1.42 -25.32 19.86
C LEU A 327 0.78 -26.68 20.14
N ARG A 328 -0.55 -26.75 20.07
CA ARG A 328 -1.31 -27.99 20.21
C ARG A 328 -2.18 -28.20 18.97
N LYS A 329 -2.32 -29.46 18.59
CA LYS A 329 -3.21 -29.90 17.51
C LYS A 329 -4.29 -30.81 18.10
N PHE A 330 -5.55 -30.51 17.83
CA PHE A 330 -6.68 -31.38 18.16
C PHE A 330 -6.86 -32.46 17.08
N ASP A 331 -7.60 -33.53 17.42
CA ASP A 331 -7.88 -34.64 16.49
C ASP A 331 -8.68 -34.21 15.26
N SER A 332 -9.48 -33.14 15.40
CA SER A 332 -10.17 -32.46 14.30
C SER A 332 -9.22 -31.80 13.28
N GLY A 333 -7.93 -31.67 13.62
CA GLY A 333 -6.93 -30.94 12.83
C GLY A 333 -6.84 -29.45 13.17
N VAL A 334 -7.70 -28.93 14.05
CA VAL A 334 -7.62 -27.54 14.53
C VAL A 334 -6.32 -27.36 15.33
N MET A 335 -5.58 -26.31 15.00
CA MET A 335 -4.34 -25.95 15.69
C MET A 335 -4.57 -24.74 16.60
N VAL A 336 -4.15 -24.86 17.84
CA VAL A 336 -4.31 -23.83 18.86
C VAL A 336 -2.99 -23.57 19.56
N ILE A 337 -2.84 -22.37 20.10
CA ILE A 337 -1.74 -22.02 20.98
C ILE A 337 -2.31 -21.96 22.40
N GLN A 338 -1.67 -22.68 23.31
CA GLN A 338 -2.06 -22.76 24.71
C GLN A 338 -0.88 -22.41 25.62
N SER A 339 -1.18 -21.91 26.81
CA SER A 339 -0.17 -21.76 27.86
C SER A 339 0.22 -23.13 28.41
N LYS A 340 1.49 -23.33 28.76
CA LYS A 340 1.94 -24.54 29.49
C LYS A 340 1.31 -24.65 30.89
N SER A 341 0.87 -23.52 31.47
CA SER A 341 0.15 -23.50 32.74
C SER A 341 -1.32 -23.88 32.63
N HIS A 342 -1.85 -24.04 31.41
CA HIS A 342 -3.26 -24.31 31.18
C HIS A 342 -3.53 -25.82 31.22
N SER A 343 -4.26 -26.29 32.23
CA SER A 343 -4.58 -27.71 32.40
C SER A 343 -5.96 -28.05 31.81
N ASP A 344 -6.01 -29.14 31.04
CA ASP A 344 -7.28 -29.66 30.51
C ASP A 344 -8.23 -30.11 31.64
N GLU A 345 -7.68 -30.59 32.75
CA GLU A 345 -8.44 -31.08 33.90
C GLU A 345 -9.26 -29.97 34.57
N GLU A 346 -8.70 -28.77 34.75
CA GLU A 346 -9.43 -27.63 35.28
C GLU A 346 -10.54 -27.16 34.33
N VAL A 347 -10.30 -27.27 33.02
CA VAL A 347 -11.31 -26.95 31.99
C VAL A 347 -12.45 -27.96 32.06
N PHE A 348 -12.14 -29.25 32.14
CA PHE A 348 -13.15 -30.30 32.26
C PHE A 348 -13.93 -30.20 33.57
N ALA A 349 -13.28 -29.84 34.69
CA ALA A 349 -13.98 -29.59 35.95
C ALA A 349 -14.96 -28.41 35.84
N ARG A 350 -14.57 -27.32 35.16
CA ARG A 350 -15.46 -26.19 34.88
C ARG A 350 -16.64 -26.60 34.00
N ILE A 351 -16.41 -27.39 32.95
CA ILE A 351 -17.47 -27.93 32.08
C ILE A 351 -18.41 -28.85 32.87
N ALA A 352 -17.87 -29.75 33.70
CA ALA A 352 -18.68 -30.62 34.55
C ALA A 352 -19.56 -29.81 35.52
N SER A 353 -19.01 -28.75 36.13
CA SER A 353 -19.80 -27.86 36.98
C SER A 353 -20.91 -27.11 36.22
N LEU A 354 -20.69 -26.84 34.93
CA LEU A 354 -21.68 -26.21 34.05
C LEU A 354 -22.82 -27.19 33.75
N ILE A 355 -22.51 -28.47 33.52
CA ILE A 355 -23.49 -29.54 33.26
C ILE A 355 -24.39 -29.78 34.47
N MET A 356 -23.85 -29.67 35.69
CA MET A 356 -24.61 -29.90 36.92
C MET A 356 -25.65 -28.80 37.22
N LYS A 357 -25.71 -27.72 36.43
CA LYS A 357 -26.73 -26.68 36.59
C LYS A 357 -28.11 -27.20 36.15
N PRO A 358 -29.20 -26.85 36.86
CA PRO A 358 -30.54 -27.37 36.57
C PRO A 358 -31.04 -27.03 35.16
N GLU A 359 -30.64 -25.88 34.61
CA GLU A 359 -30.99 -25.45 33.24
C GLU A 359 -30.26 -26.28 32.17
N ALA A 360 -29.01 -26.69 32.44
CA ALA A 360 -28.18 -27.48 31.54
C ALA A 360 -28.61 -28.95 31.49
N LEU A 361 -29.12 -29.49 32.61
CA LEU A 361 -29.65 -30.85 32.70
C LEU A 361 -30.90 -31.07 31.83
N VAL A 362 -31.70 -30.02 31.60
CA VAL A 362 -32.94 -30.11 30.80
C VAL A 362 -32.68 -29.84 29.31
N ASN A 363 -31.83 -28.85 29.00
CA ASN A 363 -31.64 -28.37 27.63
C ASN A 363 -30.33 -28.84 26.96
N GLY A 364 -29.44 -29.49 27.71
CA GLY A 364 -28.07 -29.78 27.27
C GLY A 364 -27.19 -28.52 27.22
N ILE A 365 -25.90 -28.70 26.93
CA ILE A 365 -24.94 -27.59 26.80
C ILE A 365 -24.50 -27.46 25.36
N SER A 366 -24.65 -26.24 24.82
CA SER A 366 -24.10 -25.91 23.51
C SER A 366 -22.64 -25.46 23.62
N ALA A 367 -21.89 -25.54 22.51
CA ALA A 367 -20.55 -24.98 22.42
C ALA A 367 -20.51 -23.46 22.72
N GLY A 368 -21.62 -22.74 22.49
CA GLY A 368 -21.75 -21.32 22.83
C GLY A 368 -21.82 -21.06 24.34
N ASP A 369 -22.49 -21.94 25.09
CA ASP A 369 -22.59 -21.83 26.55
C ASP A 369 -21.27 -22.19 27.22
N ALA A 370 -20.59 -23.23 26.71
CA ALA A 370 -19.24 -23.58 27.10
C ALA A 370 -18.25 -22.45 26.80
N SER A 371 -18.31 -21.84 25.62
CA SER A 371 -17.49 -20.69 25.23
C SER A 371 -17.64 -19.51 26.18
N ARG A 372 -18.87 -19.12 26.52
CA ARG A 372 -19.14 -18.03 27.47
C ARG A 372 -18.60 -18.31 28.87
N THR A 373 -18.70 -19.55 29.32
CA THR A 373 -18.26 -19.96 30.66
C THR A 373 -16.74 -20.06 30.76
N LEU A 374 -16.10 -20.54 29.70
CA LEU A 374 -14.65 -20.77 29.64
C LEU A 374 -13.86 -19.53 29.18
N GLY A 375 -14.51 -18.56 28.53
CA GLY A 375 -13.86 -17.38 27.97
C GLY A 375 -13.04 -17.65 26.71
N VAL A 376 -13.33 -18.76 26.00
CA VAL A 376 -12.59 -19.20 24.80
C VAL A 376 -13.47 -19.09 23.55
N ALA A 377 -12.85 -19.12 22.36
CA ALA A 377 -13.58 -19.09 21.10
C ALA A 377 -14.55 -20.30 20.97
N PRO A 378 -15.74 -20.14 20.35
CA PRO A 378 -16.71 -21.22 20.20
C PRO A 378 -16.18 -22.48 19.52
N ALA A 379 -15.26 -22.33 18.55
CA ALA A 379 -14.60 -23.45 17.91
C ALA A 379 -13.77 -24.27 18.92
N VAL A 380 -13.00 -23.60 19.77
CA VAL A 380 -12.18 -24.24 20.80
C VAL A 380 -13.06 -24.85 21.89
N ALA A 381 -14.15 -24.18 22.28
CA ALA A 381 -15.11 -24.71 23.24
C ALA A 381 -15.74 -26.02 22.75
N LYS A 382 -16.03 -26.13 21.45
CA LYS A 382 -16.52 -27.36 20.83
C LYS A 382 -15.50 -28.50 20.94
N GLU A 383 -14.22 -28.22 20.67
CA GLU A 383 -13.15 -29.21 20.80
C GLU A 383 -13.01 -29.70 22.26
N TYR A 384 -13.17 -28.82 23.26
CA TYR A 384 -13.17 -29.25 24.66
C TYR A 384 -14.33 -30.17 25.02
N LEU A 385 -15.53 -29.90 24.49
CA LEU A 385 -16.68 -30.78 24.70
C LEU A 385 -16.43 -32.15 24.07
N LEU A 386 -15.93 -32.20 22.85
CA LEU A 386 -15.57 -33.46 22.18
C LEU A 386 -14.47 -34.21 22.95
N ALA A 387 -13.44 -33.51 23.42
CA ALA A 387 -12.37 -34.13 24.21
C ALA A 387 -12.88 -34.66 25.56
N ALA A 388 -13.85 -34.00 26.18
CA ALA A 388 -14.48 -34.46 27.41
C ALA A 388 -15.36 -35.70 27.17
N GLU A 389 -16.10 -35.74 26.07
CA GLU A 389 -16.93 -36.89 25.64
C GLU A 389 -16.06 -38.13 25.38
N VAL A 390 -14.96 -37.97 24.63
CA VAL A 390 -14.02 -39.06 24.34
C VAL A 390 -13.37 -39.62 25.62
N LYS A 391 -13.16 -38.77 26.63
CA LYS A 391 -12.64 -39.18 27.94
C LYS A 391 -13.71 -39.75 28.88
N GLY A 392 -14.98 -39.79 28.48
CA GLY A 392 -16.09 -40.28 29.28
C GLY A 392 -16.42 -39.40 30.49
N MET A 393 -16.06 -38.11 30.43
CA MET A 393 -16.31 -37.14 31.50
C MET A 393 -17.70 -36.50 31.40
N ILE A 394 -18.33 -36.56 30.22
CA ILE A 394 -19.64 -35.98 29.91
C ILE A 394 -20.45 -36.89 28.99
#